data_AF-A0A924W3N4-F1
#
_entry.id   AF-A0A924W3N4-F1
#
_cell.length_a   1.000
_cell.length_b   1.000
_cell.length_c   1.000
_cell.angle_alpha   90.00
_cell.angle_beta   90.00
_cell.angle_gamma   90.00
#
_symmetry.space_group_name_H-M   'P 1'
#
loop_
_entity.id
_entity.type
_entity.pdbx_description
1 polymer ?
#
loop_
_entity_poly.entity_id
_entity_poly.type
_entity_poly.pdbx_seq_one_letter_code
_entity_poly.pdbx_strand_id
1 'polypeptide(L)'
;MRLGAIIVCLALGIALGWIGGSLYPMPQAWLDWMKLDAVEQRFESTAEPEPAAASTSGDQAAVRPASRGAVDEQTLGQYRAWIREARARHPYADSEERMYAVMLCESRGQAAIVNPAGPYSGLFQYSRATWSGDWNTYRDQDILDPRAQTFATALAWSNGMQRQWGCYSRAH
;
A
#
# COMPACT_ATOMS: atom_id res chain seq x y z
N MET A 1 -10.53 -65.22 33.97
CA MET A 1 -11.06 -64.62 35.22
C MET A 1 -9.91 -64.24 36.13
N ARG A 2 -9.67 -62.94 36.33
CA ARG A 2 -9.41 -62.29 37.62
C ARG A 2 -9.26 -60.79 37.38
N LEU A 3 -10.28 -60.06 37.85
CA LEU A 3 -10.30 -58.62 38.02
C LEU A 3 -9.25 -58.20 39.07
N GLY A 4 -8.63 -57.06 38.84
CA GLY A 4 -7.89 -56.29 39.83
C GLY A 4 -7.92 -54.83 39.42
N ALA A 5 -9.01 -54.14 39.77
CA ALA A 5 -9.13 -52.70 39.69
C ALA A 5 -8.48 -52.07 40.92
N ILE A 6 -7.83 -50.91 40.76
CA ILE A 6 -8.13 -49.67 41.48
C ILE A 6 -7.16 -48.56 41.04
N ILE A 7 -7.71 -47.62 40.25
CA ILE A 7 -7.61 -46.16 40.39
C ILE A 7 -6.20 -45.56 40.42
N VAL A 8 -5.75 -45.09 39.25
CA VAL A 8 -4.96 -43.87 39.13
C VAL A 8 -5.84 -42.81 38.46
N CYS A 9 -5.96 -41.68 39.13
CA CYS A 9 -6.89 -40.59 38.85
C CYS A 9 -6.78 -39.98 37.44
N LEU A 10 -7.95 -39.78 36.84
CA LEU A 10 -8.40 -38.54 36.19
C LEU A 10 -7.33 -37.64 35.54
N ALA A 11 -7.22 -37.74 34.21
CA ALA A 11 -7.01 -36.59 33.34
C ALA A 11 -7.64 -36.86 31.96
N LEU A 12 -8.84 -36.30 31.77
CA LEU A 12 -9.41 -35.71 30.54
C LEU A 12 -9.48 -36.60 29.28
N GLY A 13 -10.65 -36.92 28.73
CA GLY A 13 -11.79 -36.02 28.52
C GLY A 13 -11.72 -35.43 27.11
N ILE A 14 -12.38 -36.09 26.17
CA ILE A 14 -12.62 -35.65 24.79
C ILE A 14 -13.33 -34.29 24.80
N ALA A 15 -12.77 -33.25 24.17
CA ALA A 15 -13.52 -32.09 23.68
C ALA A 15 -12.69 -31.21 22.73
N LEU A 16 -13.26 -30.95 21.56
CA LEU A 16 -13.17 -29.76 20.70
C LEU A 16 -12.24 -28.61 21.17
N GLY A 17 -11.29 -28.24 20.31
CA GLY A 17 -10.48 -27.02 20.46
C GLY A 17 -10.08 -26.42 19.11
N TRP A 18 -11.06 -25.92 18.35
CA TRP A 18 -10.81 -24.79 17.46
C TRP A 18 -10.68 -23.52 18.33
N ILE A 19 -9.93 -22.53 17.80
CA ILE A 19 -9.79 -21.13 18.26
C ILE A 19 -8.62 -20.90 19.24
N GLY A 20 -7.54 -20.31 18.72
CA GLY A 20 -6.42 -19.83 19.52
C GLY A 20 -5.29 -19.21 18.71
N GLY A 21 -5.61 -18.22 17.86
CA GLY A 21 -4.67 -17.20 17.40
C GLY A 21 -3.41 -17.68 16.68
N SER A 22 -3.48 -17.76 15.35
CA SER A 22 -2.31 -17.46 14.53
C SER A 22 -2.01 -15.96 14.69
N LEU A 23 -1.39 -15.61 15.81
CA LEU A 23 -0.68 -14.36 15.99
C LEU A 23 0.60 -14.51 15.16
N TYR A 24 0.51 -14.21 13.88
CA TYR A 24 1.71 -13.83 13.14
C TYR A 24 2.37 -12.72 13.98
N PRO A 25 3.59 -12.92 14.51
CA PRO A 25 4.29 -11.83 15.16
C PRO A 25 4.39 -10.72 14.13
N MET A 26 3.85 -9.55 14.44
CA MET A 26 3.99 -8.39 13.58
C MET A 26 5.49 -8.21 13.30
N PRO A 27 5.92 -8.06 12.04
CA PRO A 27 7.31 -7.81 11.72
C PRO A 27 7.81 -6.62 12.54
N GLN A 28 9.04 -6.67 13.09
CA GLN A 28 9.61 -5.57 13.90
C GLN A 28 9.52 -4.20 13.19
N ALA A 29 9.54 -4.20 11.85
CA ALA A 29 9.29 -3.03 11.00
C ALA A 29 7.96 -2.28 11.32
N TRP A 30 6.96 -2.98 11.87
CA TRP A 30 5.68 -2.39 12.31
C TRP A 30 5.81 -1.57 13.60
N LEU A 31 6.61 -2.04 14.56
CA LEU A 31 6.86 -1.31 15.81
C LEU A 31 7.75 -0.08 15.60
N ASP A 32 8.67 -0.13 14.63
CA ASP A 32 9.52 1.01 14.31
C ASP A 32 8.77 2.09 13.51
N TRP A 33 7.78 1.70 12.71
CA TRP A 33 6.91 2.64 12.02
C TRP A 33 6.01 3.46 12.97
N MET A 34 5.40 2.84 13.99
CA MET A 34 4.59 3.58 15.00
C MET A 34 5.41 4.60 15.83
N LYS A 35 6.73 4.49 15.86
CA LYS A 35 7.60 5.42 16.58
C LYS A 35 7.98 6.65 15.75
N LEU A 36 7.83 6.62 14.43
CA LEU A 36 8.20 7.73 13.55
C LEU A 36 7.13 8.82 13.45
N ASP A 37 5.85 8.47 13.65
CA ASP A 37 4.76 9.46 13.75
C ASP A 37 5.00 10.50 14.88
N ALA A 38 5.79 10.13 15.90
CA ALA A 38 6.13 11.01 17.03
C ALA A 38 7.24 12.04 16.71
N VAL A 39 8.01 11.87 15.64
CA VAL A 39 9.14 12.74 15.28
C VAL A 39 8.72 13.82 14.25
N GLU A 40 7.61 13.61 13.54
CA GLU A 40 7.22 14.44 12.39
C GLU A 40 6.61 15.80 12.79
N GLN A 41 6.19 16.01 14.05
CA GLN A 41 5.64 17.31 14.50
C GLN A 41 6.67 18.44 14.68
N ARG A 42 7.98 18.20 14.44
CA ARG A 42 9.04 19.17 14.77
C ARG A 42 9.66 19.92 13.59
N PHE A 43 9.30 19.63 12.35
CA PHE A 43 9.94 20.26 11.18
C PHE A 43 9.05 21.17 10.33
N GLU A 44 7.82 21.44 10.78
CA GLU A 44 6.92 22.39 10.12
C GLU A 44 7.22 23.84 10.55
N SER A 45 8.39 24.33 10.17
CA SER A 45 8.63 25.78 10.16
C SER A 45 9.73 26.12 9.16
N THR A 46 9.36 26.99 8.21
CA THR A 46 10.23 27.75 7.29
C THR A 46 10.39 27.14 5.89
N ALA A 47 9.59 27.61 4.92
CA ALA A 47 10.09 28.38 3.77
C ALA A 47 8.97 28.69 2.76
N GLU A 48 8.77 29.98 2.50
CA GLU A 48 8.02 30.55 1.38
C GLU A 48 8.97 30.72 0.17
N PRO A 49 8.47 30.59 -1.08
CA PRO A 49 8.64 31.72 -2.00
C PRO A 49 7.52 31.90 -3.04
N GLU A 50 7.28 33.15 -3.42
CA GLU A 50 6.60 33.60 -4.66
C GLU A 50 7.52 34.62 -5.38
N PRO A 51 7.23 35.13 -6.59
CA PRO A 51 6.85 34.49 -7.86
C PRO A 51 7.80 34.90 -9.01
N ALA A 52 7.67 34.32 -10.22
CA ALA A 52 7.52 35.07 -11.50
C ALA A 52 7.71 34.22 -12.78
N ALA A 53 6.93 34.66 -13.79
CA ALA A 53 7.23 34.72 -15.22
C ALA A 53 6.62 33.67 -16.18
N ALA A 54 5.83 34.23 -17.10
CA ALA A 54 5.16 33.63 -18.23
C ALA A 54 6.04 33.54 -19.48
N SER A 55 5.67 32.69 -20.46
CA SER A 55 5.79 32.98 -21.91
C SER A 55 4.97 32.01 -22.80
N THR A 56 3.97 32.60 -23.45
CA THR A 56 3.46 32.53 -24.84
C THR A 56 3.79 31.37 -25.82
N SER A 57 2.70 30.74 -26.29
CA SER A 57 2.25 30.27 -27.63
C SER A 57 3.12 29.48 -28.62
N GLY A 58 2.52 28.41 -29.16
CA GLY A 58 2.89 27.76 -30.43
C GLY A 58 1.90 26.65 -30.88
N ASP A 59 1.07 27.00 -31.87
CA ASP A 59 0.29 26.23 -32.86
C ASP A 59 -0.48 24.92 -32.54
N GLN A 60 -1.78 25.00 -32.91
CA GLN A 60 -2.78 23.95 -32.91
C GLN A 60 -2.73 23.11 -34.20
N ALA A 61 -2.48 21.81 -34.06
CA ALA A 61 -2.97 20.80 -34.99
C ALA A 61 -4.13 20.06 -34.31
N ALA A 62 -5.30 20.06 -34.96
CA ALA A 62 -6.55 19.52 -34.43
C ALA A 62 -6.48 18.00 -34.23
N VAL A 63 -6.20 17.59 -33.00
CA VAL A 63 -6.57 16.29 -32.44
C VAL A 63 -7.62 16.56 -31.37
N ARG A 64 -8.72 15.79 -31.39
CA ARG A 64 -9.80 15.87 -30.39
C ARG A 64 -9.19 15.99 -28.99
N PRO A 65 -9.61 16.95 -28.15
CA PRO A 65 -8.99 17.15 -26.85
C PRO A 65 -9.27 15.93 -25.98
N ALA A 66 -8.28 15.04 -25.86
CA ALA A 66 -8.14 14.24 -24.66
C ALA A 66 -8.09 15.23 -23.49
N SER A 67 -9.01 15.08 -22.54
CA SER A 67 -9.05 15.89 -21.34
C SER A 67 -7.66 15.94 -20.72
N ARG A 68 -7.05 17.13 -20.75
CA ARG A 68 -5.72 17.44 -20.20
C ARG A 68 -5.75 17.09 -18.70
N GLY A 69 -5.36 15.87 -18.34
CA GLY A 69 -5.38 15.37 -16.96
C GLY A 69 -6.01 13.99 -16.73
N ALA A 70 -6.62 13.35 -17.73
CA ALA A 70 -7.08 11.96 -17.59
C ALA A 70 -5.98 10.99 -18.04
N VAL A 71 -5.64 10.02 -17.20
CA VAL A 71 -4.79 8.87 -17.56
C VAL A 71 -5.54 8.06 -18.62
N ASP A 72 -4.86 7.71 -19.71
CA ASP A 72 -5.49 6.97 -20.80
C ASP A 72 -5.81 5.51 -20.41
N GLU A 73 -6.74 4.90 -21.14
CA GLU A 73 -7.21 3.54 -20.86
C GLU A 73 -6.11 2.48 -21.02
N GLN A 74 -5.15 2.69 -21.93
CA GLN A 74 -4.03 1.76 -22.11
C GLN A 74 -3.14 1.74 -20.87
N THR A 75 -2.84 2.91 -20.31
CA THR A 75 -2.09 3.06 -19.07
C THR A 75 -2.83 2.42 -17.89
N LEU A 76 -4.14 2.65 -17.76
CA LEU A 76 -4.94 1.99 -16.72
C LEU A 76 -4.97 0.46 -16.88
N GLY A 77 -5.06 -0.03 -18.13
CA GLY A 77 -4.95 -1.44 -18.45
C GLY A 77 -3.59 -2.03 -18.04
N GLN A 78 -2.51 -1.29 -18.27
CA GLN A 78 -1.17 -1.70 -17.85
C GLN A 78 -1.04 -1.81 -16.33
N TYR A 79 -1.65 -0.90 -15.56
CA TYR A 79 -1.67 -0.99 -14.10
C TYR A 79 -2.42 -2.23 -13.60
N ARG A 80 -3.54 -2.60 -14.23
CA ARG A 80 -4.24 -3.85 -13.89
C ARG A 80 -3.38 -5.07 -14.16
N ALA A 81 -2.65 -5.10 -15.27
CA ALA A 81 -1.72 -6.18 -15.58
C ALA A 81 -0.62 -6.29 -14.52
N TRP A 82 -0.05 -5.16 -14.08
CA TRP A 82 0.94 -5.16 -12.99
C TRP A 82 0.34 -5.53 -11.64
N ILE A 83 -0.89 -5.15 -11.31
CA ILE A 83 -1.55 -5.59 -10.07
C ILE A 83 -1.68 -7.11 -10.05
N ARG A 84 -2.10 -7.72 -11.16
CA ARG A 84 -2.18 -9.18 -11.31
C ARG A 84 -0.82 -9.84 -11.15
N GLU A 85 0.20 -9.33 -11.83
CA GLU A 85 1.57 -9.85 -11.74
C GLU A 85 2.12 -9.71 -10.31
N ALA A 86 1.92 -8.56 -9.69
CA ALA A 86 2.37 -8.26 -8.34
C ALA A 86 1.68 -9.15 -7.30
N ARG A 87 0.37 -9.39 -7.44
CA ARG A 87 -0.38 -10.31 -6.57
C ARG A 87 0.08 -11.76 -6.72
N ALA A 88 0.38 -12.19 -7.94
CA ALA A 88 0.94 -13.53 -8.17
C ALA A 88 2.30 -13.69 -7.47
N ARG A 89 3.09 -12.62 -7.38
CA ARG A 89 4.38 -12.60 -6.68
C ARG A 89 4.25 -12.47 -5.16
N HIS A 90 3.30 -11.67 -4.70
CA HIS A 90 3.05 -11.32 -3.30
C HIS A 90 1.58 -11.59 -2.97
N PRO A 91 1.20 -12.83 -2.66
CA PRO A 91 -0.21 -13.18 -2.45
C PRO A 91 -0.80 -12.44 -1.24
N TYR A 92 -1.97 -11.83 -1.45
CA TYR A 92 -2.79 -11.20 -0.41
C TYR A 92 -4.27 -11.58 -0.59
N ALA A 93 -5.04 -11.47 0.49
CA ALA A 93 -6.43 -11.97 0.56
C ALA A 93 -7.42 -11.16 -0.30
N ASP A 94 -7.31 -9.83 -0.26
CA ASP A 94 -8.17 -8.92 -1.00
C ASP A 94 -8.08 -9.08 -2.53
N SER A 95 -9.09 -8.61 -3.27
CA SER A 95 -9.14 -8.72 -4.73
C SER A 95 -8.15 -7.80 -5.44
N GLU A 96 -7.85 -8.10 -6.71
CA GLU A 96 -7.10 -7.21 -7.61
C GLU A 96 -7.87 -5.89 -7.78
N GLU A 97 -9.19 -5.97 -7.91
CA GLU A 97 -10.10 -4.84 -8.02
C GLU A 97 -10.02 -3.91 -6.80
N ARG A 98 -9.86 -4.46 -5.59
CA ARG A 98 -9.72 -3.64 -4.38
C ARG A 98 -8.43 -2.82 -4.39
N MET A 99 -7.30 -3.42 -4.77
CA MET A 99 -6.04 -2.71 -4.90
C MET A 99 -6.12 -1.64 -6.00
N TYR A 100 -6.75 -1.97 -7.13
CA TYR A 100 -6.97 -1.02 -8.21
C TYR A 100 -7.86 0.14 -7.78
N ALA A 101 -8.91 -0.11 -6.98
CA ALA A 101 -9.77 0.93 -6.44
C ALA A 101 -9.02 1.86 -5.46
N VAL A 102 -8.12 1.32 -4.63
CA VAL A 102 -7.24 2.13 -3.79
C VAL A 102 -6.34 3.02 -4.66
N MET A 103 -5.66 2.46 -5.66
CA MET A 103 -4.81 3.23 -6.59
C MET A 103 -5.57 4.41 -7.24
N LEU A 104 -6.79 4.16 -7.71
CA LEU A 104 -7.62 5.22 -8.29
C LEU A 104 -8.09 6.25 -7.27
N CYS A 105 -8.37 5.86 -6.03
CA CYS A 105 -8.75 6.78 -4.98
C CYS A 105 -7.59 7.67 -4.54
N GLU A 106 -6.38 7.11 -4.44
CA GLU A 106 -5.18 7.82 -3.95
C GLU A 106 -4.65 8.84 -4.98
N SER A 107 -4.58 8.47 -6.26
CA SER A 107 -3.92 9.30 -7.29
C SER A 107 -4.73 9.50 -8.56
N ARG A 108 -5.91 8.88 -8.67
CA ARG A 108 -6.66 8.78 -9.94
C ARG A 108 -5.83 8.14 -11.07
N GLY A 109 -4.88 7.28 -10.70
CA GLY A 109 -3.95 6.61 -11.62
C GLY A 109 -2.74 7.46 -12.05
N GLN A 110 -2.52 8.62 -11.46
CA GLN A 110 -1.45 9.53 -11.88
C GLN A 110 -0.14 9.20 -11.13
N ALA A 111 0.76 8.47 -11.79
CA ALA A 111 2.02 8.00 -11.20
C ALA A 111 3.00 9.12 -10.83
N ALA A 112 2.91 10.28 -11.49
CA ALA A 112 3.81 11.41 -11.26
C ALA A 112 3.26 12.47 -10.28
N ILE A 113 2.10 12.22 -9.64
CA ILE A 113 1.60 13.15 -8.62
C ILE A 113 2.54 13.13 -7.42
N VAL A 114 3.02 14.31 -7.05
CA VAL A 114 3.57 14.60 -5.73
C VAL A 114 2.62 15.59 -5.09
N ASN A 115 2.10 15.28 -3.91
CA ASN A 115 1.21 16.20 -3.21
C ASN A 115 1.98 17.48 -2.84
N PRO A 116 1.61 18.67 -3.34
CA PRO A 116 2.31 19.91 -3.00
C PRO A 116 2.20 20.28 -1.51
N ALA A 117 1.18 19.75 -0.83
CA ALA A 117 0.85 20.04 0.56
C ALA A 117 1.20 18.89 1.53
N GLY A 118 1.90 17.84 1.08
CA GLY A 118 2.26 16.71 1.95
C GLY A 118 3.29 15.75 1.34
N PRO A 119 3.84 14.80 2.11
CA PRO A 119 4.99 14.00 1.69
C PRO A 119 4.66 12.86 0.70
N TYR A 120 3.42 12.80 0.20
CA TYR A 120 2.88 11.65 -0.51
C TYR A 120 3.12 11.70 -2.02
N SER A 121 3.59 10.58 -2.56
CA SER A 121 4.04 10.47 -3.93
C SER A 121 3.42 9.28 -4.65
N GLY A 122 3.07 9.51 -5.92
CA GLY A 122 2.78 8.49 -6.90
C GLY A 122 1.43 7.80 -6.80
N LEU A 123 1.34 6.62 -7.43
CA LEU A 123 0.11 5.87 -7.63
C LEU A 123 -0.63 5.55 -6.33
N PHE A 124 0.11 5.22 -5.28
CA PHE A 124 -0.41 4.79 -3.99
C PHE A 124 -0.10 5.77 -2.87
N GLN A 125 0.32 6.99 -3.22
CA GLN A 125 0.55 8.10 -2.28
C GLN A 125 1.47 7.68 -1.12
N TYR A 126 2.61 7.06 -1.43
CA TYR A 126 3.61 6.69 -0.42
C TYR A 126 4.31 7.94 0.13
N SER A 127 4.55 7.97 1.45
CA SER A 127 5.54 8.89 2.01
C SER A 127 6.96 8.37 1.71
N ARG A 128 7.94 9.27 1.64
CA ARG A 128 9.35 8.89 1.42
C ARG A 128 9.89 7.98 2.53
N ALA A 129 9.49 8.22 3.79
CA ALA A 129 9.88 7.41 4.94
C ALA A 129 9.32 5.99 4.86
N THR A 130 8.04 5.83 4.50
CA THR A 130 7.44 4.51 4.30
C THR A 130 8.08 3.79 3.12
N TRP A 131 8.34 4.51 2.01
CA TRP A 131 8.99 3.95 0.83
C TRP A 131 10.38 3.39 1.15
N SER A 132 11.18 4.10 1.95
CA SER A 132 12.54 3.72 2.30
C SER A 132 12.64 2.60 3.34
N GLY A 133 11.52 2.11 3.88
CA GLY A 133 11.54 1.11 4.94
C GLY A 133 12.15 -0.23 4.50
N ASP A 134 12.85 -0.92 5.40
CA ASP A 134 13.56 -2.18 5.09
C ASP A 134 12.63 -3.30 4.60
N TRP A 135 11.35 -3.23 4.99
CA TRP A 135 10.30 -4.14 4.52
C TRP A 135 10.08 -4.03 3.00
N ASN A 136 10.34 -2.87 2.39
CA ASN A 136 10.10 -2.61 0.98
C ASN A 136 11.31 -3.02 0.15
N THR A 137 11.24 -4.17 -0.52
CA THR A 137 12.32 -4.65 -1.39
C THR A 137 12.41 -3.88 -2.72
N TYR A 138 11.49 -2.97 -3.00
CA TYR A 138 11.49 -2.10 -4.19
C TYR A 138 11.99 -0.68 -3.88
N ARG A 139 12.45 -0.41 -2.65
CA ARG A 139 12.84 0.94 -2.18
C ARG A 139 13.98 1.60 -2.95
N ASP A 140 14.80 0.81 -3.65
CA ASP A 140 15.91 1.29 -4.48
C ASP A 140 15.44 1.74 -5.88
N GLN A 141 14.17 1.53 -6.22
CA GLN A 141 13.54 2.09 -7.42
C GLN A 141 12.96 3.47 -7.12
N ASP A 142 12.67 4.23 -8.18
CA ASP A 142 11.99 5.53 -8.05
C ASP A 142 10.62 5.35 -7.38
N ILE A 143 10.32 6.17 -6.37
CA ILE A 143 9.01 6.21 -5.72
C ILE A 143 7.88 6.61 -6.68
N LEU A 144 8.21 7.24 -7.82
CA LEU A 144 7.27 7.58 -8.89
C LEU A 144 7.18 6.49 -9.98
N ASP A 145 8.00 5.44 -9.92
CA ASP A 145 7.87 4.33 -10.86
C ASP A 145 6.57 3.56 -10.58
N PRO A 146 5.62 3.53 -11.53
CA PRO A 146 4.30 2.96 -11.27
C PRO A 146 4.37 1.45 -11.02
N ARG A 147 5.29 0.73 -11.69
CA ARG A 147 5.43 -0.71 -11.52
C ARG A 147 6.01 -1.03 -10.15
N ALA A 148 7.08 -0.35 -9.75
CA ALA A 148 7.69 -0.51 -8.44
C ALA A 148 6.69 -0.23 -7.32
N GLN A 149 5.89 0.83 -7.43
CA GLN A 149 4.83 1.12 -6.46
C GLN A 149 3.78 0.03 -6.39
N THR A 150 3.27 -0.45 -7.53
CA THR A 150 2.30 -1.56 -7.54
C THR A 150 2.85 -2.81 -6.84
N PHE A 151 4.11 -3.14 -7.09
CA PHE A 151 4.76 -4.30 -6.49
C PHE A 151 5.07 -4.11 -5.00
N ALA A 152 5.47 -2.90 -4.59
CA ALA A 152 5.64 -2.54 -3.18
C ALA A 152 4.32 -2.60 -2.42
N THR A 153 3.21 -2.15 -3.04
CA THR A 153 1.88 -2.20 -2.43
C THR A 153 1.40 -3.64 -2.28
N ALA A 154 1.62 -4.50 -3.28
CA ALA A 154 1.32 -5.93 -3.14
C ALA A 154 2.13 -6.59 -2.01
N LEU A 155 3.42 -6.28 -1.89
CA LEU A 155 4.25 -6.76 -0.77
C LEU A 155 3.74 -6.25 0.59
N ALA A 156 3.32 -4.98 0.66
CA ALA A 156 2.74 -4.43 1.88
C ALA A 156 1.43 -5.15 2.25
N TRP A 157 0.56 -5.42 1.27
CA TRP A 157 -0.71 -6.11 1.49
C TRP A 157 -0.51 -7.58 1.86
N SER A 158 0.49 -8.28 1.29
CA SER A 158 0.84 -9.64 1.71
C SER A 158 1.34 -9.68 3.16
N ASN A 159 1.89 -8.57 3.65
CA ASN A 159 2.31 -8.40 5.04
C ASN A 159 1.19 -7.86 5.96
N GLY A 160 -0.05 -7.72 5.48
CA GLY A 160 -1.19 -7.26 6.28
C GLY A 160 -1.27 -5.74 6.47
N MET A 161 -0.56 -4.95 5.65
CA MET A 161 -0.47 -3.50 5.80
C MET A 161 -1.54 -2.72 5.00
N GLN A 162 -2.51 -3.40 4.38
CA GLN A 162 -3.49 -2.76 3.49
C GLN A 162 -4.34 -1.66 4.16
N ARG A 163 -4.50 -1.70 5.49
CA ARG A 163 -5.23 -0.68 6.26
C ARG A 163 -4.50 0.66 6.41
N GLN A 164 -3.23 0.74 5.98
CA GLN A 164 -2.44 1.98 6.05
C GLN A 164 -2.87 3.01 4.99
N TRP A 165 -3.59 2.59 3.96
CA TRP A 165 -4.14 3.49 2.95
C TRP A 165 -5.46 4.09 3.44
N GLY A 166 -5.56 5.42 3.46
CA GLY A 166 -6.80 6.11 3.84
C GLY A 166 -7.96 5.70 2.93
N CYS A 167 -7.68 5.47 1.64
CA CYS A 167 -8.66 4.99 0.67
C CYS A 167 -9.03 3.51 0.83
N TYR A 168 -8.31 2.70 1.60
CA TYR A 168 -8.62 1.28 1.79
C TYR A 168 -10.00 1.06 2.42
N SER A 169 -10.41 1.95 3.31
CA SER A 169 -11.74 1.91 3.95
C SER A 169 -12.88 2.32 3.00
N ARG A 170 -12.55 3.03 1.91
CA ARG A 170 -13.52 3.60 0.95
C ARG A 170 -13.59 2.81 -0.36
N ALA A 171 -12.58 2.00 -0.65
CA ALA A 171 -12.57 1.08 -1.78
C ALA A 171 -13.53 -0.10 -1.49
N HIS A 172 -14.67 -0.10 -2.17
CA HIS A 172 -15.70 -1.15 -2.11
C HIS A 172 -15.81 -1.86 -3.46
#